data_AF-A0A5D0V4R4-F1
#
_entry.id   AF-A0A5D0V4R4-F1
#
_cell.length_a   1.000
_cell.length_b   1.000
_cell.length_c   1.000
_cell.angle_alpha   90.00
_cell.angle_beta   90.00
_cell.angle_gamma   90.00
#
_symmetry.space_group_name_H-M   'P 1'
#
loop_
_entity.id
_entity.type
_entity.pdbx_description
1 polymer ?
#
loop_
_entity_poly.entity_id
_entity_poly.type
_entity_poly.pdbx_seq_one_letter_code
_entity_poly.pdbx_strand_id
1 'polypeptide(L)'
;MNRTDRLYALVEELRAVSPRPRSASWLARRFEVSARTIERDIAALQGAGVPIWAEPGRTGGYVVDRARTLPPVNLTPGEAVAMAVALHRLAGTPFAPAAGAALRKLVAVMPAADAAEAHRLAGRVHLIGDGPATPVPASVADAVTARRVLRLRYADRAGADSVRDVEPLGYLGSPRHWYLVAWCRLRDGLRCFRTDRIRSVHPLAEPVTRELHPGDLDIPHERVRPLSLV
;
A
#
# COMPACT_ATOMS: atom_id res chain seq x y z
N MET A 1 -17.93 29.35 1.80
CA MET A 1 -16.92 28.27 1.71
C MET A 1 -17.36 27.25 0.68
N ASN A 2 -16.50 26.88 -0.29
CA ASN A 2 -16.84 25.83 -1.25
C ASN A 2 -16.92 24.45 -0.54
N ARG A 3 -17.52 23.44 -1.16
CA ARG A 3 -17.67 22.12 -0.51
C ARG A 3 -16.33 21.44 -0.26
N THR A 4 -15.41 21.47 -1.22
CA THR A 4 -14.09 20.82 -1.13
C THR A 4 -13.25 21.39 0.01
N ASP A 5 -13.18 22.72 0.13
CA ASP A 5 -12.49 23.42 1.21
C ASP A 5 -13.10 23.04 2.56
N ARG A 6 -14.43 22.95 2.63
CA ARG A 6 -15.13 22.54 3.86
C ARG A 6 -14.80 21.10 4.24
N LEU A 7 -14.77 20.17 3.28
CA LEU A 7 -14.39 18.77 3.54
C LEU A 7 -12.97 18.66 4.09
N TYR A 8 -12.02 19.37 3.50
CA TYR A 8 -10.64 19.43 3.98
C TYR A 8 -10.57 20.00 5.40
N ALA A 9 -11.21 21.15 5.63
CA ALA A 9 -11.22 21.81 6.92
C ALA A 9 -11.91 20.96 8.02
N LEU A 10 -12.94 20.18 7.66
CA LEU A 10 -13.60 19.23 8.56
C LEU A 10 -12.63 18.16 9.07
N VAL A 11 -11.87 17.55 8.14
CA VAL A 11 -10.87 16.54 8.49
C VAL A 11 -9.77 17.14 9.37
N GLU A 12 -9.27 18.32 9.03
CA GLU A 12 -8.23 18.99 9.82
C GLU A 12 -8.72 19.41 11.22
N GLU A 13 -9.94 19.90 11.36
CA GLU A 13 -10.54 20.21 12.67
C GLU A 13 -10.62 18.94 13.53
N LEU A 14 -11.18 17.85 12.99
CA LEU A 14 -11.28 16.58 13.71
C LEU A 14 -9.91 15.98 14.04
N ARG A 15 -8.93 16.12 13.14
CA ARG A 15 -7.54 15.76 13.40
C ARG A 15 -6.93 16.59 14.50
N ALA A 16 -7.13 17.90 14.54
CA ALA A 16 -6.51 18.80 15.52
C ALA A 16 -6.96 18.50 16.96
N VAL A 17 -8.21 18.07 17.13
CA VAL A 17 -8.80 17.81 18.45
C VAL A 17 -8.81 16.35 18.87
N SER A 18 -8.55 15.42 17.94
CA SER A 18 -8.46 13.97 18.21
C SER A 18 -7.53 13.66 19.41
N PRO A 19 -7.94 12.78 20.34
CA PRO A 19 -9.10 11.88 20.27
C PRO A 19 -10.44 12.48 20.73
N ARG A 20 -10.53 13.79 20.99
CA ARG A 20 -11.76 14.40 21.50
C ARG A 20 -12.83 14.52 20.40
N PRO A 21 -14.09 14.12 20.63
CA PRO A 21 -15.16 14.23 19.65
C PRO A 21 -15.64 15.67 19.43
N ARG A 22 -16.14 15.95 18.21
CA ARG A 22 -16.92 17.14 17.89
C ARG A 22 -18.32 16.76 17.42
N SER A 23 -19.34 17.30 18.09
CA SER A 23 -20.73 17.07 17.69
C SER A 23 -21.04 17.72 16.34
N ALA A 24 -22.03 17.17 15.62
CA ALA A 24 -22.52 17.75 14.37
C ALA A 24 -22.95 19.21 14.54
N SER A 25 -23.58 19.54 15.67
CA SER A 25 -24.03 20.91 15.98
C SER A 25 -22.87 21.87 16.26
N TRP A 26 -21.77 21.41 16.85
CA TRP A 26 -20.58 22.22 17.04
C TRP A 26 -19.90 22.51 15.69
N LEU A 27 -19.71 21.48 14.86
CA LEU A 27 -19.12 21.60 13.52
C LEU A 27 -19.99 22.51 12.62
N ALA A 28 -21.30 22.37 12.69
CA ALA A 28 -22.27 23.19 11.98
C ALA A 28 -22.09 24.69 12.29
N ARG A 29 -21.97 25.05 13.58
CA ARG A 29 -21.69 26.42 13.98
C ARG A 29 -20.31 26.89 13.52
N ARG A 30 -19.28 26.05 13.64
CA ARG A 30 -17.90 26.39 13.29
C ARG A 30 -17.70 26.67 11.79
N PHE A 31 -18.41 25.93 10.94
CA PHE A 31 -18.34 26.02 9.48
C PHE A 31 -19.52 26.79 8.86
N GLU A 32 -20.40 27.36 9.69
CA GLU A 32 -21.56 28.16 9.27
C GLU A 32 -22.48 27.42 8.28
N VAL A 33 -22.76 26.14 8.59
CA VAL A 33 -23.65 25.27 7.80
C VAL A 33 -24.65 24.55 8.70
N SER A 34 -25.66 23.89 8.11
CA SER A 34 -26.59 23.06 8.89
C SER A 34 -25.95 21.76 9.39
N ALA A 35 -26.45 21.21 10.50
CA ALA A 35 -26.04 19.89 11.00
C ALA A 35 -26.23 18.79 9.95
N ARG A 36 -27.32 18.85 9.18
CA ARG A 36 -27.57 17.94 8.04
C ARG A 36 -26.48 18.02 6.96
N THR A 37 -25.91 19.21 6.74
CA THR A 37 -24.78 19.38 5.80
C THR A 37 -23.53 18.72 6.34
N ILE A 38 -23.23 18.89 7.64
CA ILE A 38 -22.11 18.21 8.30
C ILE A 38 -22.27 16.69 8.21
N GLU A 39 -23.42 16.15 8.58
CA GLU A 39 -23.69 14.70 8.52
C GLU A 39 -23.46 14.14 7.11
N ARG A 40 -23.95 14.85 6.09
CA ARG A 40 -23.75 14.46 4.68
C ARG A 40 -22.27 14.52 4.26
N ASP A 41 -21.55 15.53 4.73
CA ASP A 41 -20.13 15.70 4.43
C ASP A 41 -19.27 14.67 5.17
N ILE A 42 -19.59 14.33 6.42
CA ILE A 42 -18.98 13.22 7.17
C ILE A 42 -19.22 11.90 6.44
N ALA A 43 -20.45 11.61 6.03
CA ALA A 43 -20.75 10.40 5.27
C ALA A 43 -19.96 10.32 3.96
N ALA A 44 -19.79 11.45 3.26
CA ALA A 44 -18.95 11.51 2.06
C ALA A 44 -17.47 11.24 2.36
N LEU A 45 -16.93 11.78 3.46
CA LEU A 45 -15.55 11.54 3.90
C LEU A 45 -15.32 10.08 4.31
N GLN A 46 -16.27 9.48 5.02
CA GLN A 46 -16.24 8.05 5.36
C GLN A 46 -16.28 7.18 4.09
N GLY A 47 -17.14 7.52 3.12
CA GLY A 47 -17.18 6.85 1.81
C GLY A 47 -15.88 7.01 1.00
N ALA A 48 -15.14 8.11 1.21
CA ALA A 48 -13.82 8.34 0.64
C ALA A 48 -12.67 7.68 1.44
N GLY A 49 -12.97 6.95 2.52
CA GLY A 49 -12.01 6.20 3.31
C GLY A 49 -11.30 7.01 4.41
N VAL A 50 -11.79 8.21 4.75
CA VAL A 50 -11.31 8.92 5.94
C VAL A 50 -11.81 8.17 7.18
N PRO A 51 -10.94 7.79 8.13
CA PRO A 51 -11.30 6.98 9.28
C PRO A 51 -12.00 7.83 10.36
N ILE A 52 -13.21 8.27 10.04
CA ILE A 52 -14.10 9.00 10.94
C ILE A 52 -15.09 8.00 11.54
N TRP A 53 -15.28 8.01 12.86
CA TRP A 53 -16.41 7.33 13.52
C TRP A 53 -17.17 8.31 14.41
N ALA A 54 -18.38 7.91 14.78
CA ALA A 54 -19.19 8.62 15.75
C ALA A 54 -19.05 7.95 17.12
N GLU A 55 -18.72 8.74 18.14
CA GLU A 55 -18.85 8.35 19.53
C GLU A 55 -20.26 8.70 20.02
N PRO A 56 -21.06 7.73 20.49
CA PRO A 56 -22.40 7.98 20.98
C PRO A 56 -22.40 8.68 22.35
N GLY A 57 -23.52 9.32 22.70
CA GLY A 57 -23.75 9.92 24.02
C GLY A 57 -23.86 11.45 24.00
N ARG A 58 -24.23 12.03 25.15
CA ARG A 58 -24.55 13.47 25.28
C ARG A 58 -23.37 14.40 24.98
N THR A 59 -22.14 13.93 25.21
CA THR A 59 -20.88 14.61 24.90
C THR A 59 -20.17 14.00 23.69
N GLY A 60 -20.83 13.10 22.98
CA GLY A 60 -20.30 12.40 21.82
C GLY A 60 -20.26 13.26 20.55
N GLY A 61 -19.80 12.65 19.45
CA GLY A 61 -19.59 13.34 18.19
C GLY A 61 -18.65 12.59 17.28
N TYR A 62 -18.19 13.24 16.22
CA TYR A 62 -17.27 12.65 15.26
C TYR A 62 -15.82 12.76 15.74
N VAL A 63 -15.04 11.71 15.52
CA VAL A 63 -13.60 11.62 15.81
C VAL A 63 -12.89 11.07 14.58
N VAL A 64 -11.67 11.55 14.31
CA VAL A 64 -10.74 10.97 13.33
C VAL A 64 -9.64 10.19 14.06
N ASP A 65 -9.31 9.00 13.57
CA ASP A 65 -8.20 8.19 14.08
C ASP A 65 -6.92 8.77 13.51
N ARG A 66 -6.19 9.52 14.34
CA ARG A 66 -4.86 10.04 14.00
C ARG A 66 -3.89 8.95 13.59
N ALA A 67 -4.00 7.74 14.16
CA ALA A 67 -3.12 6.62 13.83
C ALA A 67 -3.41 6.00 12.46
N ARG A 68 -4.58 6.28 11.86
CA ARG A 68 -4.98 5.77 10.53
C ARG A 68 -4.99 6.83 9.44
N THR A 69 -4.54 8.05 9.74
CA THR A 69 -4.37 9.10 8.75
C THR A 69 -2.94 9.59 8.72
N LEU A 70 -2.34 9.70 7.54
CA LEU A 70 -1.10 10.44 7.40
C LEU A 70 -1.37 11.92 7.67
N PRO A 71 -0.59 12.59 8.54
CA PRO A 71 -0.63 14.05 8.67
C PRO A 71 -0.37 14.73 7.31
N PRO A 72 -0.74 16.00 7.13
CA PRO A 72 -0.37 16.74 5.93
C PRO A 72 1.14 16.67 5.71
N VAL A 73 1.55 16.04 4.60
CA VAL A 73 2.95 16.01 4.16
C VAL A 73 3.07 16.97 2.99
N ASN A 74 3.85 18.02 3.17
CA ASN A 74 4.20 18.92 2.07
C ASN A 74 5.40 18.32 1.35
N LEU A 75 5.26 18.11 0.05
CA LEU A 75 6.35 17.66 -0.81
C LEU A 75 6.66 18.75 -1.80
N THR A 76 7.94 19.08 -1.91
CA THR A 76 8.44 19.91 -2.99
C THR A 76 8.33 19.16 -4.33
N PRO A 77 8.28 19.87 -5.46
CA PRO A 77 8.34 19.23 -6.77
C PRO A 77 9.54 18.29 -6.96
N GLY A 78 10.69 18.64 -6.39
CA GLY A 78 11.91 17.82 -6.43
C GLY A 78 11.77 16.51 -5.64
N GLU A 79 11.22 16.55 -4.43
CA GLU A 79 10.96 15.35 -3.63
C GLU A 79 9.94 14.42 -4.31
N ALA A 80 8.91 14.99 -4.94
CA ALA A 80 7.95 14.21 -5.72
C ALA A 80 8.62 13.48 -6.89
N VAL A 81 9.53 14.13 -7.61
CA VAL A 81 10.31 13.49 -8.69
C VAL A 81 11.24 12.42 -8.13
N ALA A 82 11.93 12.67 -7.01
CA ALA A 82 12.80 11.69 -6.38
C ALA A 82 12.02 10.42 -5.97
N MET A 83 10.84 10.61 -5.37
CA MET A 83 9.93 9.53 -5.03
C MET A 83 9.42 8.79 -6.28
N ALA A 84 9.06 9.51 -7.34
CA ALA A 84 8.66 8.89 -8.61
C ALA A 84 9.76 8.01 -9.20
N VAL A 85 11.02 8.48 -9.18
CA VAL A 85 12.19 7.68 -9.61
C VAL A 85 12.36 6.44 -8.74
N ALA A 86 12.32 6.58 -7.41
CA ALA A 86 12.47 5.46 -6.48
C ALA A 86 11.36 4.41 -6.66
N LEU A 87 10.10 4.84 -6.76
CA LEU A 87 8.95 3.97 -6.95
C LEU A 87 8.96 3.30 -8.34
N HIS A 88 9.46 3.97 -9.38
CA HIS A 88 9.61 3.37 -10.70
C HIS A 88 10.59 2.18 -10.68
N ARG A 89 11.60 2.19 -9.81
CA ARG A 89 12.51 1.03 -9.64
C ARG A 89 11.82 -0.20 -9.05
N LEU A 90 10.61 -0.07 -8.51
CA LEU A 90 9.80 -1.19 -8.03
C LEU A 90 8.96 -1.83 -9.14
N ALA A 91 9.03 -1.33 -10.37
CA ALA A 91 8.42 -1.97 -11.52
C ALA A 91 8.93 -3.43 -11.66
N GLY A 92 8.02 -4.37 -11.95
CA GLY A 92 8.38 -5.79 -12.10
C GLY A 92 8.67 -6.51 -10.78
N THR A 93 8.46 -5.85 -9.63
CA THR A 93 8.48 -6.47 -8.31
C THR A 93 7.05 -6.73 -7.83
N PRO A 94 6.83 -7.57 -6.79
CA PRO A 94 5.53 -7.71 -6.16
C PRO A 94 4.93 -6.37 -5.68
N PHE A 95 5.77 -5.38 -5.39
CA PHE A 95 5.33 -4.10 -4.83
C PHE A 95 4.91 -3.07 -5.89
N ALA A 96 5.02 -3.39 -7.19
CA ALA A 96 4.69 -2.46 -8.27
C ALA A 96 3.26 -1.85 -8.18
N PRO A 97 2.20 -2.62 -7.88
CA PRO A 97 0.85 -2.05 -7.73
C PRO A 97 0.76 -1.05 -6.57
N ALA A 98 1.35 -1.38 -5.42
CA ALA A 98 1.38 -0.52 -4.25
C ALA A 98 2.21 0.75 -4.51
N ALA A 99 3.35 0.62 -5.20
CA ALA A 99 4.19 1.75 -5.60
C ALA A 99 3.43 2.73 -6.50
N GLY A 100 2.71 2.22 -7.51
CA GLY A 100 1.87 3.06 -8.37
C GLY A 100 0.73 3.75 -7.61
N ALA A 101 0.10 3.05 -6.67
CA ALA A 101 -0.93 3.63 -5.81
C ALA A 101 -0.37 4.73 -4.89
N ALA A 102 0.81 4.50 -4.30
CA ALA A 102 1.50 5.48 -3.47
C ALA A 102 1.86 6.74 -4.27
N LEU A 103 2.40 6.60 -5.48
CA LEU A 103 2.72 7.74 -6.34
C LEU A 103 1.47 8.56 -6.71
N ARG A 104 0.35 7.92 -7.03
CA ARG A 104 -0.92 8.63 -7.30
C ARG A 104 -1.40 9.41 -6.07
N LYS A 105 -1.34 8.79 -4.89
CA LYS A 105 -1.71 9.47 -3.63
C LYS A 105 -0.81 10.66 -3.35
N LEU A 106 0.50 10.51 -3.58
CA LEU A 106 1.50 11.57 -3.43
C LEU A 106 1.17 12.77 -4.31
N VAL A 107 0.98 12.55 -5.61
CA VAL A 107 0.66 13.63 -6.56
C VAL A 107 -0.71 14.26 -6.25
N ALA A 108 -1.69 13.47 -5.82
CA ALA A 108 -3.04 13.95 -5.53
C ALA A 108 -3.13 14.91 -4.33
N VAL A 109 -2.18 14.86 -3.40
CA VAL A 109 -2.15 15.75 -2.22
C VAL A 109 -1.32 17.01 -2.44
N MET A 110 -0.61 17.12 -3.56
CA MET A 110 0.20 18.28 -3.88
C MET A 110 -0.67 19.46 -4.35
N PRO A 111 -0.29 20.71 -4.01
CA PRO A 111 -0.87 21.89 -4.65
C PRO A 111 -0.74 21.82 -6.17
N ALA A 112 -1.73 22.34 -6.90
CA ALA A 112 -1.79 22.22 -8.37
C ALA A 112 -0.53 22.79 -9.07
N ALA A 113 0.02 23.89 -8.55
CA ALA A 113 1.25 24.49 -9.07
C ALA A 113 2.47 23.57 -8.89
N ASP A 114 2.62 22.98 -7.70
CA ASP A 114 3.72 22.06 -7.39
C ASP A 114 3.60 20.76 -8.17
N ALA A 115 2.38 20.24 -8.33
CA ALA A 115 2.12 19.08 -9.17
C ALA A 115 2.51 19.35 -10.64
N ALA A 116 2.13 20.51 -11.19
CA ALA A 116 2.49 20.89 -12.56
C ALA A 116 4.01 21.00 -12.73
N GLU A 117 4.70 21.61 -11.76
CA GLU A 117 6.16 21.70 -11.75
C GLU A 117 6.82 20.32 -11.64
N ALA A 118 6.29 19.44 -10.79
CA ALA A 118 6.79 18.07 -10.66
C ALA A 118 6.66 17.28 -11.97
N HIS A 119 5.54 17.43 -12.70
CA HIS A 119 5.38 16.81 -14.02
C HIS A 119 6.40 17.36 -15.03
N ARG A 120 6.64 18.68 -15.03
CA ARG A 120 7.65 19.31 -15.90
C ARG A 120 9.05 18.79 -15.60
N LEU A 121 9.41 18.69 -14.33
CA LEU A 121 10.70 18.15 -13.90
C LEU A 121 10.84 16.66 -14.22
N ALA A 122 9.81 15.86 -13.97
CA ALA A 122 9.78 14.43 -14.31
C ALA A 122 9.96 14.21 -15.81
N GLY A 123 9.37 15.06 -16.66
CA GLY A 123 9.54 15.01 -18.12
C GLY A 123 10.98 15.20 -18.61
N ARG A 124 11.88 15.69 -17.75
CA ARG A 124 13.33 15.84 -18.03
C ARG A 124 14.16 14.65 -17.52
N VAL A 125 13.53 13.68 -16.86
CA VAL A 125 14.18 12.50 -16.29
C VAL A 125 13.90 11.31 -17.20
N HIS A 126 14.96 10.73 -17.75
CA HIS A 126 14.89 9.53 -18.58
C HIS A 126 15.57 8.37 -17.87
N LEU A 127 14.89 7.23 -17.81
CA LEU A 127 15.40 6.02 -17.17
C LEU A 127 15.94 5.10 -18.26
N ILE A 128 17.17 4.62 -18.07
CA ILE A 128 17.86 3.71 -19.00
C ILE A 128 17.73 2.28 -18.47
N GLY A 129 17.31 1.36 -19.35
CA GLY A 129 17.20 -0.07 -19.07
C GLY A 129 15.96 -0.68 -19.73
N ASP A 130 15.96 -2.01 -19.82
CA ASP A 130 14.76 -2.75 -20.23
C ASP A 130 13.70 -2.52 -19.16
N GLY A 131 12.51 -2.07 -19.54
CA GLY A 131 11.37 -1.97 -18.63
C GLY A 131 11.11 -3.29 -17.87
N PRO A 132 10.22 -3.31 -16.87
CA PRO A 132 10.09 -4.46 -15.96
C PRO A 132 9.96 -5.79 -16.72
N ALA A 133 10.97 -6.66 -16.55
CA ALA A 133 11.21 -7.81 -17.41
C ALA A 133 10.07 -8.83 -17.43
N THR A 134 9.19 -8.86 -16.43
CA THR A 134 7.86 -9.46 -16.45
C THR A 134 7.10 -8.94 -15.22
N PRO A 135 5.86 -8.43 -15.32
CA PRO A 135 5.08 -8.05 -14.15
C PRO A 135 4.85 -9.25 -13.23
N VAL A 136 5.15 -9.12 -11.94
CA VAL A 136 4.69 -10.11 -10.95
C VAL A 136 3.16 -10.01 -10.88
N PRO A 137 2.40 -11.12 -11.01
CA PRO A 137 0.95 -11.07 -10.88
C PRO A 137 0.56 -10.44 -9.54
N ALA A 138 -0.36 -9.48 -9.54
CA ALA A 138 -0.79 -8.76 -8.33
C ALA A 138 -1.26 -9.73 -7.21
N SER A 139 -1.87 -10.84 -7.62
CA SER A 139 -2.30 -11.92 -6.73
C SER A 139 -1.15 -12.64 -6.01
N VAL A 140 0.08 -12.60 -6.54
CA VAL A 140 1.27 -13.05 -5.80
C VAL A 140 1.59 -12.02 -4.72
N ALA A 141 1.57 -10.72 -5.02
CA ALA A 141 1.87 -9.64 -4.08
C ALA A 141 0.93 -9.59 -2.86
N ASP A 142 -0.37 -9.81 -3.11
CA ASP A 142 -1.39 -9.81 -2.07
C ASP A 142 -1.33 -11.05 -1.17
N ALA A 143 -0.69 -12.12 -1.66
CA ALA A 143 -0.74 -13.43 -1.01
C ALA A 143 0.02 -13.51 0.32
N VAL A 144 1.20 -12.88 0.41
CA VAL A 144 1.97 -12.84 1.66
C VAL A 144 1.19 -12.06 2.71
N THR A 145 0.63 -10.92 2.33
CA THR A 145 -0.19 -10.07 3.21
C THR A 145 -1.44 -10.79 3.71
N ALA A 146 -2.09 -11.57 2.85
CA ALA A 146 -3.30 -12.31 3.20
C ALA A 146 -3.08 -13.50 4.15
N ARG A 147 -1.82 -13.94 4.36
CA ARG A 147 -1.46 -15.15 5.12
C ARG A 147 -2.36 -16.35 4.81
N ARG A 148 -2.61 -16.61 3.53
CA ARG A 148 -3.37 -17.79 3.04
C ARG A 148 -2.50 -18.70 2.19
N VAL A 149 -2.78 -19.99 2.22
CA VAL A 149 -2.16 -20.99 1.33
C VAL A 149 -2.45 -20.62 -0.11
N LEU A 150 -1.47 -20.79 -0.99
CA LEU A 150 -1.56 -20.49 -2.41
C LEU A 150 -1.44 -21.76 -3.23
N ARG A 151 -2.35 -21.93 -4.19
CA ARG A 151 -2.17 -22.87 -5.29
C ARG A 151 -1.47 -22.17 -6.44
N LEU A 152 -0.23 -22.56 -6.72
CA LEU A 152 0.59 -22.07 -7.82
C LEU A 152 0.56 -23.04 -9.00
N ARG A 153 0.42 -22.52 -10.21
CA ARG A 153 0.93 -23.18 -11.41
C ARG A 153 2.34 -22.65 -11.67
N TYR A 154 3.34 -23.51 -11.57
CA TYR A 154 4.74 -23.13 -11.60
C TYR A 154 5.50 -23.91 -12.67
N ALA A 155 6.19 -23.19 -13.54
CA ALA A 155 7.12 -23.76 -14.51
C ALA A 155 8.51 -23.86 -13.89
N ASP A 156 9.09 -25.06 -13.88
CA ASP A 156 10.45 -25.24 -13.37
C ASP A 156 11.53 -24.73 -14.35
N ARG A 157 12.81 -25.04 -14.08
CA ARG A 157 13.92 -24.62 -14.96
C ARG A 157 13.89 -25.29 -16.33
N ALA A 158 13.35 -26.50 -16.43
CA ALA A 158 13.19 -27.22 -17.69
C ALA A 158 11.89 -26.81 -18.43
N GLY A 159 11.08 -25.93 -17.83
CA GLY A 159 9.79 -25.50 -18.37
C GLY A 159 8.65 -26.46 -18.07
N ALA A 160 8.87 -27.49 -17.23
CA ALA A 160 7.82 -28.41 -16.84
C ALA A 160 6.84 -27.73 -15.88
N ASP A 161 5.57 -27.72 -16.28
CA ASP A 161 4.48 -27.16 -15.49
C ASP A 161 4.14 -28.05 -14.31
N SER A 162 3.80 -27.42 -13.20
CA SER A 162 3.49 -28.15 -11.99
C SER A 162 2.53 -27.38 -11.09
N VAL A 163 1.65 -28.09 -10.39
CA VAL A 163 0.74 -27.49 -9.40
C VAL A 163 1.34 -27.68 -8.01
N ARG A 164 1.37 -26.60 -7.21
CA ARG A 164 1.96 -26.57 -5.88
C ARG A 164 1.06 -25.80 -4.93
N ASP A 165 0.64 -26.45 -3.84
CA ASP A 165 0.04 -25.75 -2.71
C ASP A 165 1.17 -25.34 -1.76
N VAL A 166 1.31 -24.03 -1.53
CA VAL A 166 2.43 -23.44 -0.80
C VAL A 166 1.95 -22.46 0.27
N GLU A 167 2.65 -22.40 1.39
CA GLU A 167 2.41 -21.40 2.43
C GLU A 167 3.39 -20.23 2.22
N PRO A 168 2.94 -19.07 1.72
CA PRO A 168 3.81 -17.94 1.44
C PRO A 168 4.34 -17.34 2.75
N LEU A 169 5.66 -17.17 2.83
CA LEU A 169 6.32 -16.67 4.04
C LEU A 169 7.06 -15.34 3.84
N GLY A 170 7.38 -14.97 2.59
CA GLY A 170 8.03 -13.70 2.30
C GLY A 170 8.57 -13.61 0.88
N TYR A 171 9.34 -12.56 0.60
CA TYR A 171 10.03 -12.39 -0.67
C TYR A 171 11.54 -12.23 -0.49
N LEU A 172 12.27 -12.71 -1.48
CA LEU A 172 13.68 -12.39 -1.67
C LEU A 172 13.83 -11.75 -3.05
N GLY A 173 14.49 -10.60 -3.10
CA GLY A 173 14.69 -9.84 -4.32
C GLY A 173 16.16 -9.49 -4.51
N SER A 174 16.62 -9.64 -5.75
CA SER A 174 17.81 -8.95 -6.26
C SER A 174 17.36 -7.96 -7.34
N PRO A 175 18.21 -7.03 -7.80
CA PRO A 175 17.87 -6.13 -8.91
C PRO A 175 17.42 -6.83 -10.20
N ARG A 176 17.69 -8.13 -10.36
CA ARG A 176 17.37 -8.90 -11.58
C ARG A 176 16.21 -9.88 -11.41
N HIS A 177 16.01 -10.44 -10.23
CA HIS A 177 15.05 -11.52 -10.01
C HIS A 177 14.44 -11.45 -8.62
N TRP A 178 13.14 -11.73 -8.56
CA TRP A 178 12.36 -11.87 -7.34
C TRP A 178 11.90 -13.31 -7.13
N TYR A 179 11.83 -13.68 -5.86
CA TYR A 179 11.48 -15.03 -5.41
C TYR A 179 10.43 -14.92 -4.31
N LEU A 180 9.36 -15.70 -4.42
CA LEU A 180 8.46 -16.01 -3.31
C LEU A 180 9.10 -17.10 -2.48
N VAL A 181 9.36 -16.81 -1.20
CA VAL A 181 9.77 -17.81 -0.22
C VAL A 181 8.51 -18.44 0.36
N ALA A 182 8.38 -19.75 0.26
CA ALA A 182 7.21 -20.46 0.73
C ALA A 182 7.53 -21.89 1.18
N TRP A 183 6.74 -22.42 2.12
CA TRP A 183 6.75 -23.85 2.42
C TRP A 183 5.94 -24.60 1.37
N CYS A 184 6.58 -25.51 0.64
CA CYS A 184 5.95 -26.30 -0.39
C CYS A 184 5.39 -27.59 0.21
N ARG A 185 4.07 -27.74 0.28
CA ARG A 185 3.43 -28.92 0.90
C ARG A 185 3.72 -30.21 0.15
N LEU A 186 3.84 -30.14 -1.18
CA LEU A 186 4.19 -31.31 -1.99
C LEU A 186 5.61 -31.82 -1.73
N ARG A 187 6.54 -30.94 -1.35
CA ARG A 187 7.95 -31.27 -1.12
C ARG A 187 8.33 -31.26 0.35
N ASP A 188 7.35 -31.02 1.21
CA ASP A 188 7.47 -30.86 2.65
C ASP A 188 8.73 -30.08 3.07
N GLY A 189 8.87 -28.86 2.55
CA GLY A 189 10.06 -28.07 2.79
C GLY A 189 10.02 -26.66 2.23
N LEU A 190 10.95 -25.82 2.71
CA LEU A 190 11.13 -24.46 2.23
C LEU A 190 11.62 -24.44 0.77
N ARG A 191 11.03 -23.57 -0.05
CA ARG A 191 11.40 -23.39 -1.46
C ARG A 191 11.32 -21.90 -1.84
N CYS A 192 12.21 -21.51 -2.76
CA CYS A 192 12.18 -20.21 -3.41
C CYS A 192 11.62 -20.34 -4.82
N PHE A 193 10.47 -19.71 -5.09
CA PHE A 193 9.80 -19.73 -6.38
C PHE A 193 10.07 -18.42 -7.11
N ARG A 194 10.80 -18.45 -8.23
CA ARG A 194 10.97 -17.27 -9.07
C ARG A 194 9.61 -16.73 -9.53
N THR A 195 9.35 -15.45 -9.29
CA THR A 195 8.02 -14.85 -9.54
C THR A 195 7.67 -14.78 -11.03
N ASP A 196 8.67 -14.67 -11.91
CA ASP A 196 8.51 -14.68 -13.38
C ASP A 196 8.12 -16.05 -13.96
N ARG A 197 8.26 -17.14 -13.17
CA ARG A 197 7.89 -18.51 -13.56
C ARG A 197 6.54 -18.97 -13.01
N ILE A 198 5.86 -18.11 -12.24
CA ILE A 198 4.51 -18.38 -11.74
C ILE A 198 3.53 -18.07 -12.88
N ARG A 199 2.87 -19.11 -13.41
CA ARG A 199 1.88 -19.02 -14.49
C ARG A 199 0.52 -18.55 -13.98
N SER A 200 0.13 -19.02 -12.81
CA SER A 200 -1.05 -18.54 -12.09
C SER A 200 -0.92 -18.78 -10.60
N VAL A 201 -1.69 -18.02 -9.82
CA VAL A 201 -1.77 -18.14 -8.37
C VAL A 201 -3.23 -17.98 -7.96
N HIS A 202 -3.68 -18.86 -7.07
CA HIS A 202 -5.02 -18.81 -6.49
C HIS A 202 -4.91 -18.96 -4.96
N PRO A 203 -5.41 -17.99 -4.18
CA PRO A 203 -5.48 -18.15 -2.73
C PRO A 203 -6.54 -19.20 -2.36
N LEU A 204 -6.18 -20.09 -1.45
CA LEU A 204 -7.08 -21.05 -0.83
C LEU A 204 -7.65 -20.47 0.47
N ALA A 205 -8.68 -21.10 1.04
CA ALA A 205 -9.29 -20.64 2.30
C ALA A 205 -8.39 -20.90 3.51
N GLU A 206 -7.46 -21.86 3.41
CA GLU A 206 -6.60 -22.28 4.48
C GLU A 206 -5.58 -21.21 4.86
N PRO A 207 -5.38 -20.94 6.17
CA PRO A 207 -4.37 -19.98 6.62
C PRO A 207 -2.95 -20.55 6.53
N VAL A 208 -1.98 -19.65 6.44
CA VAL A 208 -0.56 -19.97 6.64
C VAL A 208 -0.33 -20.27 8.11
N THR A 209 0.28 -21.41 8.40
CA THR A 209 0.56 -21.87 9.78
C THR A 209 2.02 -21.72 10.17
N ARG A 210 2.89 -21.48 9.19
CA ARG A 210 4.34 -21.39 9.36
C ARG A 210 4.82 -19.95 9.39
N GLU A 211 5.97 -19.74 10.01
CA GLU A 211 6.69 -18.47 10.03
C GLU A 211 8.09 -18.66 9.44
N LEU A 212 8.60 -17.65 8.73
CA LEU A 212 9.96 -17.66 8.20
C LEU A 212 10.91 -17.09 9.25
N HIS A 213 11.87 -17.89 9.67
CA HIS A 213 12.99 -17.43 10.47
C HIS A 213 14.17 -17.12 9.52
N PRO A 214 14.98 -16.08 9.80
CA PRO A 214 16.13 -15.75 8.95
C PRO A 214 17.10 -16.93 8.74
N GLY A 215 17.21 -17.85 9.71
CA GLY A 215 18.05 -19.05 9.64
C GLY A 215 17.50 -20.16 8.75
N ASP A 216 16.24 -20.08 8.32
CA ASP A 216 15.63 -21.06 7.41
C ASP A 216 16.12 -20.88 5.96
N LEU A 217 16.67 -19.70 5.64
CA LEU A 217 17.25 -19.41 4.35
C LEU A 217 18.69 -19.91 4.31
N ASP A 218 18.98 -20.86 3.41
CA ASP A 218 20.35 -21.28 3.07
C ASP A 218 21.06 -20.21 2.23
N ILE A 219 21.12 -18.99 2.77
CA ILE A 219 21.78 -17.82 2.22
C ILE A 219 22.55 -17.18 3.38
N PRO A 220 23.86 -16.90 3.23
CA PRO A 220 24.64 -16.27 4.28
C PRO A 220 23.96 -15.00 4.81
N HIS A 221 23.78 -14.88 6.13
CA HIS A 221 23.08 -13.76 6.77
C HIS A 221 23.66 -12.38 6.38
N GLU A 222 24.96 -12.29 6.11
CA GLU A 222 25.61 -11.04 5.64
C GLU A 222 25.04 -10.51 4.31
N ARG A 223 24.44 -11.40 3.51
CA ARG A 223 23.85 -11.11 2.20
C ARG A 223 22.32 -10.95 2.24
N VAL A 224 21.68 -11.20 3.39
CA VAL A 224 20.23 -11.05 3.58
C VAL A 224 19.98 -10.08 4.71
N ARG A 225 19.48 -8.89 4.36
CA ARG A 225 19.04 -7.89 5.34
C ARG A 225 17.53 -7.75 5.27
N PRO A 226 16.82 -7.73 6.40
CA PRO A 226 15.40 -7.40 6.39
C PRO A 226 15.22 -5.97 5.89
N LEU A 227 14.09 -5.70 5.25
CA LEU A 227 13.71 -4.34 4.89
C LEU A 227 13.52 -3.52 6.18
N SER A 228 14.35 -2.49 6.37
CA SER A 228 14.12 -1.49 7.41
C SER A 228 13.23 -0.38 6.86
N LEU A 229 12.30 0.11 7.68
CA LEU A 229 11.44 1.25 7.35
C LEU A 229 12.04 2.60 7.81
N VAL A 230 13.23 2.57 8.42
CA VAL A 230 14.04 3.73 8.83
C VAL A 230 15.53 3.43 8.70
#